data_AF-A0A382WQM6-F1
#
_entry.id   AF-A0A382WQM6-F1
#
_cell.length_a   1.000
_cell.length_b   1.000
_cell.length_c   1.000
_cell.angle_alpha   90.00
_cell.angle_beta   90.00
_cell.angle_gamma   90.00
#
_symmetry.space_group_name_H-M   'P 1'
#
loop_
_entity.id
_entity.type
_entity.pdbx_description
1 polymer ?
#
loop_
_entity_poly.entity_id
_entity_poly.type
_entity_poly.pdbx_seq_one_letter_code
_entity_poly.pdbx_strand_id
1 'polypeptide(L)'
;MHPLDPLNREELDRTVRIIRKQMDLPSDALFEQVRLKEPPKALVHTFNSRGSPEIPREAFAVVLDRSADKVSEVAVSLDTDTMTSCAVIPGVRISFLAEESAEVRKIVCEHPDFLAALERRGISDPEQVLIEGFAVANLAQADEKHLRHTRAHCFFRENPQD
;
A
#
# COMPACT_ATOMS: atom_id res chain seq x y z
N MET A 1 -15.45 -16.63 -17.16
CA MET A 1 -15.07 -15.68 -16.10
C MET A 1 -16.34 -15.14 -15.48
N HIS A 2 -16.51 -15.30 -14.19
CA HIS A 2 -17.61 -14.72 -13.43
C HIS A 2 -17.30 -13.23 -13.16
N PRO A 3 -18.28 -12.31 -13.19
CA PRO A 3 -18.04 -10.87 -13.00
C PRO A 3 -17.46 -10.51 -11.62
N LEU A 4 -17.63 -11.39 -10.63
CA LEU A 4 -17.07 -11.28 -9.29
C LEU A 4 -15.76 -12.06 -9.08
N ASP A 5 -15.23 -12.72 -10.12
CA ASP A 5 -13.89 -13.33 -10.00
C ASP A 5 -12.89 -12.22 -9.64
N PRO A 6 -11.99 -12.41 -8.66
CA PRO A 6 -10.97 -11.42 -8.33
C PRO A 6 -10.10 -11.12 -9.54
N LEU A 7 -9.35 -10.00 -9.50
CA LEU A 7 -8.40 -9.71 -10.56
C LEU A 7 -7.33 -10.80 -10.61
N ASN A 8 -7.05 -11.31 -11.79
CA ASN A 8 -5.91 -12.18 -12.00
C ASN A 8 -4.59 -11.38 -12.05
N ARG A 9 -3.46 -12.09 -12.16
CA ARG A 9 -2.13 -11.46 -12.18
C ARG A 9 -1.99 -10.47 -13.33
N GLU A 10 -2.39 -10.84 -14.53
CA GLU A 10 -2.28 -10.00 -15.72
C GLU A 10 -3.13 -8.73 -15.59
N GLU A 11 -4.32 -8.83 -15.01
CA GLU A 11 -5.21 -7.71 -14.73
C GLU A 11 -4.62 -6.77 -13.66
N LEU A 12 -4.01 -7.31 -12.61
CA LEU A 12 -3.32 -6.52 -11.58
C LEU A 12 -2.13 -5.75 -12.18
N ASP A 13 -1.24 -6.43 -12.89
CA ASP A 13 -0.07 -5.82 -13.52
C ASP A 13 -0.48 -4.75 -14.54
N ARG A 14 -1.54 -5.03 -15.31
CA ARG A 14 -2.12 -4.08 -16.28
C ARG A 14 -2.70 -2.86 -15.58
N THR A 15 -3.43 -3.04 -14.48
CA THR A 15 -3.99 -1.94 -13.68
C THR A 15 -2.88 -1.01 -13.19
N VAL A 16 -1.86 -1.56 -12.52
CA VAL A 16 -0.74 -0.77 -11.97
C VAL A 16 -0.03 0.00 -13.08
N ARG A 17 0.21 -0.63 -14.23
CA ARG A 17 0.84 0.02 -15.39
C ARG A 17 0.01 1.18 -15.94
N ILE A 18 -1.31 1.02 -16.08
CA ILE A 18 -2.19 2.09 -16.55
C ILE A 18 -2.14 3.27 -15.59
N ILE A 19 -2.28 3.02 -14.29
CA ILE A 19 -2.29 4.07 -13.26
C ILE A 19 -0.95 4.82 -13.25
N ARG A 20 0.17 4.10 -13.19
CA ARG A 20 1.51 4.71 -13.21
C ARG A 20 1.70 5.62 -14.42
N LYS A 21 1.29 5.16 -15.61
CA LYS A 21 1.42 5.93 -16.86
C LYS A 21 0.52 7.16 -16.89
N GLN A 22 -0.76 7.02 -16.53
CA GLN A 22 -1.75 8.10 -16.68
C GLN A 22 -1.66 9.15 -15.58
N MET A 23 -1.16 8.80 -14.40
CA MET A 23 -0.90 9.73 -13.30
C MET A 23 0.55 10.25 -13.26
N ASP A 24 1.42 9.77 -14.16
CA ASP A 24 2.87 10.09 -14.16
C ASP A 24 3.53 9.82 -12.79
N LEU A 25 3.23 8.67 -12.20
CA LEU A 25 3.68 8.35 -10.84
C LEU A 25 5.15 7.96 -10.82
N PRO A 26 5.89 8.40 -9.78
CA PRO A 26 7.27 7.98 -9.59
C PRO A 26 7.35 6.48 -9.27
N SER A 27 8.52 5.88 -9.49
CA SER A 27 8.72 4.43 -9.30
C SER A 27 8.45 3.97 -7.87
N ASP A 28 8.69 4.82 -6.89
CA ASP A 28 8.49 4.57 -5.46
C ASP A 28 7.05 4.84 -4.96
N ALA A 29 6.13 5.25 -5.83
CA ALA A 29 4.71 5.31 -5.47
C ALA A 29 4.20 3.95 -4.96
N LEU A 30 3.42 3.98 -3.88
CA LEU A 30 2.94 2.78 -3.20
C LEU A 30 1.49 2.51 -3.58
N PHE A 31 1.19 1.24 -3.87
CA PHE A 31 -0.16 0.75 -4.15
C PHE A 31 -0.63 -0.06 -2.94
N GLU A 32 -1.41 0.55 -2.06
CA GLU A 32 -1.85 -0.11 -0.82
C GLU A 32 -2.90 -1.18 -1.10
N GLN A 33 -3.79 -0.91 -2.06
CA GLN A 33 -4.80 -1.85 -2.50
C GLN A 33 -4.92 -1.79 -4.01
N VAL A 34 -5.01 -2.96 -4.65
CA VAL A 34 -5.46 -3.12 -6.04
C VAL A 34 -6.42 -4.31 -6.07
N ARG A 35 -7.66 -4.09 -6.49
CA ARG A 35 -8.70 -5.11 -6.47
C ARG A 35 -9.72 -4.91 -7.58
N LEU A 36 -10.59 -5.90 -7.75
CA LEU A 36 -11.78 -5.75 -8.57
C LEU A 36 -12.63 -4.60 -8.02
N LYS A 37 -13.05 -3.70 -8.89
CA LYS A 37 -14.18 -2.81 -8.61
C LYS A 37 -15.44 -3.59 -8.95
N GLU A 38 -16.09 -4.11 -7.92
CA GLU A 38 -17.25 -4.99 -8.11
C GLU A 38 -18.34 -4.27 -8.92
N PRO A 39 -18.94 -4.94 -9.92
CA PRO A 39 -20.01 -4.37 -10.70
C PRO A 39 -21.27 -4.07 -9.86
N PRO A 40 -22.13 -3.15 -10.31
CA PRO A 40 -23.42 -2.92 -9.68
C PRO A 40 -24.21 -4.22 -9.49
N LYS A 41 -24.79 -4.39 -8.30
CA LYS A 41 -25.54 -5.59 -7.90
C LYS A 41 -26.62 -6.00 -8.91
N ALA A 42 -27.30 -5.03 -9.53
CA ALA A 42 -28.31 -5.28 -10.55
C ALA A 42 -27.75 -6.00 -11.79
N LEU A 43 -26.54 -5.63 -12.25
CA LEU A 43 -25.88 -6.28 -13.38
C LEU A 43 -25.50 -7.72 -13.03
N VAL A 44 -24.96 -7.92 -11.84
CA VAL A 44 -24.59 -9.25 -11.32
C VAL A 44 -25.80 -10.18 -11.24
N HIS A 45 -26.96 -9.69 -10.77
CA HIS A 45 -28.18 -10.50 -10.72
C HIS A 45 -28.69 -10.97 -12.08
N THR A 46 -28.44 -10.20 -13.13
CA THR A 46 -28.81 -10.56 -14.50
C THR A 46 -27.73 -11.35 -15.23
N PHE A 47 -26.58 -11.62 -14.60
CA PHE A 47 -25.48 -12.34 -15.22
C PHE A 47 -25.95 -13.69 -15.80
N ASN A 48 -25.53 -14.01 -17.03
CA ASN A 48 -25.94 -15.19 -17.81
C ASN A 48 -27.43 -15.28 -18.20
N SER A 49 -28.23 -14.24 -17.97
CA SER A 49 -29.57 -14.16 -18.55
C SER A 49 -29.52 -13.77 -20.03
N ARG A 50 -30.51 -14.21 -20.80
CA ARG A 50 -30.59 -13.88 -22.23
C ARG A 50 -30.85 -12.38 -22.41
N GLY A 51 -29.96 -11.69 -23.12
CA GLY A 51 -30.08 -10.24 -23.38
C GLY A 51 -29.52 -9.35 -22.27
N SER A 52 -28.77 -9.91 -21.33
CA SER A 52 -28.09 -9.12 -20.30
C SER A 52 -27.06 -8.18 -20.91
N PRO A 53 -26.95 -6.94 -20.38
CA PRO A 53 -25.92 -6.01 -20.82
C PRO A 53 -24.52 -6.55 -20.49
N GLU A 54 -23.54 -6.09 -21.25
CA GLU A 54 -22.13 -6.34 -20.95
C GLU A 54 -21.77 -5.73 -19.58
N ILE A 55 -21.07 -6.50 -18.76
CA ILE A 55 -20.66 -6.07 -17.42
C ILE A 55 -19.22 -5.56 -17.52
N PRO A 56 -18.95 -4.27 -17.29
CA PRO A 56 -17.62 -3.72 -17.42
C PRO A 56 -16.67 -4.34 -16.41
N ARG A 57 -15.45 -4.63 -16.83
CA ARG A 57 -14.37 -5.14 -15.98
C ARG A 57 -13.52 -3.97 -15.51
N GLU A 58 -13.74 -3.53 -14.27
CA GLU A 58 -13.02 -2.40 -13.69
C GLU A 58 -12.15 -2.82 -12.50
N ALA A 59 -11.00 -2.18 -12.35
CA ALA A 59 -10.15 -2.27 -11.17
C ALA A 59 -10.29 -1.01 -10.32
N PHE A 60 -10.10 -1.15 -9.00
CA PHE A 60 -9.99 -0.06 -8.05
C PHE A 60 -8.63 -0.14 -7.35
N ALA A 61 -7.99 1.01 -7.15
CA ALA A 61 -6.73 1.10 -6.45
C ALA A 61 -6.67 2.28 -5.48
N VAL A 62 -5.95 2.09 -4.37
CA VAL A 62 -5.54 3.16 -3.44
C VAL A 62 -4.04 3.36 -3.60
N VAL A 63 -3.64 4.58 -3.93
CA VAL A 63 -2.27 4.90 -4.33
C VAL A 63 -1.74 6.05 -3.47
N LEU A 64 -0.54 5.89 -2.93
CA LEU A 64 0.23 6.96 -2.31
C LEU A 64 1.34 7.42 -3.26
N ASP A 65 1.23 8.65 -3.74
CA ASP A 65 2.36 9.38 -4.31
C ASP A 65 3.18 9.97 -3.17
N ARG A 66 4.34 9.36 -2.90
CA ARG A 66 5.24 9.74 -1.81
C ARG A 66 5.85 11.12 -2.03
N SER A 67 6.14 11.47 -3.28
CA SER A 67 6.78 12.75 -3.63
C SER A 67 5.85 13.93 -3.37
N ALA A 68 4.55 13.73 -3.59
CA ALA A 68 3.53 14.75 -3.38
C ALA A 68 2.81 14.64 -2.03
N ASP A 69 3.08 13.61 -1.23
CA ASP A 69 2.33 13.19 -0.03
C ASP A 69 0.81 13.16 -0.27
N LYS A 70 0.39 12.51 -1.37
CA LYS A 70 -1.02 12.43 -1.78
C LYS A 70 -1.52 11.01 -1.86
N VAL A 71 -2.66 10.76 -1.22
CA VAL A 71 -3.42 9.52 -1.38
C VAL A 71 -4.52 9.74 -2.41
N SER A 72 -4.62 8.84 -3.39
CA SER A 72 -5.65 8.87 -4.42
C SER A 72 -6.38 7.54 -4.52
N GLU A 73 -7.69 7.62 -4.72
CA GLU A 73 -8.53 6.50 -5.12
C GLU A 73 -8.73 6.54 -6.63
N VAL A 74 -8.45 5.43 -7.30
CA VAL A 74 -8.39 5.34 -8.76
C VAL A 74 -9.25 4.17 -9.23
N ALA A 75 -10.05 4.40 -10.27
CA ALA A 75 -10.74 3.32 -10.98
C ALA A 75 -10.23 3.24 -12.43
N VAL A 76 -10.07 2.02 -12.93
CA VAL A 76 -9.54 1.74 -14.26
C VAL A 76 -10.46 0.75 -14.97
N SER A 77 -10.85 1.06 -16.20
CA SER A 77 -11.50 0.11 -17.09
C SER A 77 -10.43 -0.76 -17.77
N LEU A 78 -10.49 -2.06 -17.53
CA LEU A 78 -9.62 -3.05 -18.17
C LEU A 78 -10.07 -3.39 -19.60
N ASP A 79 -11.31 -3.06 -19.95
CA ASP A 79 -11.83 -3.20 -21.31
C ASP A 79 -11.22 -2.15 -22.25
N THR A 80 -10.99 -0.93 -21.74
CA THR A 80 -10.54 0.21 -22.55
C THR A 80 -9.11 0.67 -22.26
N ASP A 81 -8.43 0.11 -21.26
CA ASP A 81 -7.11 0.57 -20.80
C ASP A 81 -7.08 2.03 -20.32
N THR A 82 -8.19 2.52 -19.75
CA THR A 82 -8.30 3.91 -19.31
C THR A 82 -8.73 4.06 -17.87
N MET A 83 -8.21 5.10 -17.22
CA MET A 83 -8.66 5.52 -15.90
C MET A 83 -10.06 6.13 -16.02
N THR A 84 -11.05 5.53 -15.35
CA THR A 84 -12.43 6.00 -15.36
C THR A 84 -12.71 7.00 -14.23
N SER A 85 -11.90 7.00 -13.17
CA SER A 85 -11.93 8.04 -12.13
C SER A 85 -10.59 8.14 -11.41
N CYS A 86 -10.26 9.35 -10.93
CA CYS A 86 -9.15 9.60 -10.02
C CYS A 86 -9.57 10.69 -9.03
N ALA A 87 -9.52 10.39 -7.74
CA ALA A 87 -9.88 11.30 -6.67
C ALA A 87 -8.76 11.35 -5.62
N VAL A 88 -8.19 12.55 -5.40
CA VAL A 88 -7.28 12.78 -4.28
C VAL A 88 -8.10 12.87 -3.00
N ILE A 89 -7.74 12.09 -1.99
CA ILE A 89 -8.44 12.03 -0.71
C ILE A 89 -7.62 12.83 0.32
N PRO A 90 -8.05 14.04 0.73
CA PRO A 90 -7.29 14.87 1.65
C PRO A 90 -7.37 14.34 3.08
N GLY A 91 -6.27 14.46 3.82
CA GLY A 91 -6.22 14.18 5.26
C GLY A 91 -6.26 12.70 5.66
N VAL A 92 -6.21 11.78 4.70
CA VAL A 92 -6.11 10.35 4.97
C VAL A 92 -4.66 9.86 4.84
N ARG A 93 -4.39 8.68 5.38
CA ARG A 93 -3.13 7.96 5.24
C ARG A 93 -3.45 6.53 4.83
N ILE A 94 -2.65 5.96 3.91
CA ILE A 94 -2.71 4.54 3.63
C ILE A 94 -2.14 3.73 4.80
N SER A 95 -2.47 2.44 4.85
CA SER A 95 -1.84 1.46 5.73
C SER A 95 -0.31 1.50 5.62
N PHE A 96 0.37 1.09 6.69
CA PHE A 96 1.83 0.90 6.66
C PHE A 96 2.14 -0.37 5.88
N LEU A 97 2.96 -0.27 4.84
CA LEU A 97 3.23 -1.38 3.93
C LEU A 97 4.52 -2.14 4.27
N ALA A 98 4.66 -3.34 3.72
CA ALA A 98 5.84 -4.17 3.90
C ALA A 98 7.11 -3.51 3.34
N GLU A 99 6.98 -2.79 2.22
CA GLU A 99 8.04 -1.98 1.62
C GLU A 99 8.55 -0.93 2.60
N GLU A 100 7.63 -0.21 3.25
CA GLU A 100 8.00 0.79 4.26
C GLU A 100 8.60 0.13 5.50
N SER A 101 8.12 -1.05 5.91
CA SER A 101 8.71 -1.81 7.02
C SER A 101 10.18 -2.17 6.76
N ALA A 102 10.50 -2.61 5.54
CA ALA A 102 11.87 -2.91 5.13
C ALA A 102 12.76 -1.65 5.12
N GLU A 103 12.22 -0.51 4.64
CA GLU A 103 12.91 0.79 4.68
C GLU A 103 13.21 1.24 6.11
N VAL A 104 12.21 1.19 7.01
CA VAL A 104 12.36 1.57 8.41
C VAL A 104 13.42 0.71 9.09
N ARG A 105 13.39 -0.60 8.89
CA ARG A 105 14.40 -1.51 9.45
C ARG A 105 15.80 -1.10 9.03
N LYS A 106 16.01 -0.86 7.72
CA LYS A 106 17.31 -0.47 7.19
C LYS A 106 17.79 0.84 7.83
N ILE A 107 16.93 1.86 7.87
CA ILE A 107 17.27 3.16 8.45
C ILE A 107 17.65 3.04 9.92
N VAL A 108 16.88 2.27 10.70
CA VAL A 108 17.14 2.08 12.14
C VAL A 108 18.46 1.35 12.37
N CYS A 109 18.72 0.25 11.63
CA CYS A 109 19.97 -0.51 11.75
C CYS A 109 21.22 0.28 11.35
N GLU A 110 21.09 1.28 10.46
CA GLU A 110 22.19 2.14 10.05
C GLU A 110 22.35 3.38 10.95
N HIS A 111 21.41 3.64 11.87
CA HIS A 111 21.40 4.86 12.67
C HIS A 111 22.44 4.80 13.82
N PRO A 112 23.34 5.80 13.93
CA PRO A 112 24.43 5.77 14.92
C PRO A 112 23.92 5.70 16.37
N ASP A 113 22.84 6.41 16.71
CA ASP A 113 22.27 6.35 18.06
C ASP A 113 21.67 4.99 18.40
N PHE A 114 21.14 4.27 17.39
CA PHE A 114 20.62 2.92 17.57
C PHE A 114 21.76 1.94 17.81
N LEU A 115 22.82 2.01 16.99
CA LEU A 115 24.03 1.20 17.16
C LEU A 115 24.69 1.43 18.54
N ALA A 116 24.82 2.68 18.96
CA ALA A 116 25.33 3.02 20.30
C ALA A 116 24.40 2.54 21.43
N ALA A 117 23.08 2.47 21.18
CA ALA A 117 22.14 1.89 22.13
C ALA A 117 22.28 0.36 22.23
N LEU A 118 22.55 -0.34 21.12
CA LEU A 118 22.84 -1.77 21.09
C LEU A 118 24.15 -2.10 21.80
N GLU A 119 25.22 -1.34 21.53
CA GLU A 119 26.52 -1.53 22.17
C GLU A 119 26.43 -1.40 23.70
N ARG A 120 25.73 -0.39 24.21
CA ARG A 120 25.46 -0.23 25.65
C ARG A 120 24.71 -1.40 26.28
N ARG A 121 24.01 -2.20 25.47
CA ARG A 121 23.26 -3.39 25.88
C ARG A 121 24.04 -4.68 25.62
N GLY A 122 25.28 -4.60 25.13
CA GLY A 122 26.10 -5.76 24.81
C GLY A 122 25.67 -6.49 23.54
N ILE A 123 24.90 -5.85 22.67
CA ILE A 123 24.44 -6.43 21.40
C ILE A 123 25.34 -5.89 20.29
N SER A 124 26.18 -6.76 19.72
CA SER A 124 27.11 -6.42 18.65
C SER A 124 26.53 -6.60 17.25
N ASP A 125 25.51 -7.44 17.11
CA ASP A 125 24.86 -7.75 15.84
C ASP A 125 23.43 -7.17 15.80
N PRO A 126 23.17 -6.11 15.02
CA PRO A 126 21.83 -5.55 14.85
C PRO A 126 20.81 -6.56 14.28
N GLU A 127 21.27 -7.59 13.57
CA GLU A 127 20.38 -8.64 13.05
C GLU A 127 19.75 -9.47 14.17
N GLN A 128 20.30 -9.47 15.39
CA GLN A 128 19.66 -10.08 16.57
C GLN A 128 18.48 -9.26 17.11
N VAL A 129 18.15 -8.12 16.49
CA VAL A 129 17.03 -7.28 16.90
C VAL A 129 15.99 -7.28 15.79
N LEU A 130 14.81 -7.81 16.10
CA LEU A 130 13.62 -7.61 15.29
C LEU A 130 13.15 -6.17 15.48
N ILE A 131 13.02 -5.45 14.37
CA ILE A 131 12.54 -4.06 14.34
C ILE A 131 11.22 -4.05 13.60
N GLU A 132 10.16 -3.67 14.31
CA GLU A 132 8.82 -3.56 13.75
C GLU A 132 8.35 -2.11 13.77
N GLY A 133 7.86 -1.63 12.63
CA GLY A 133 7.25 -0.31 12.51
C GLY A 133 5.78 -0.36 12.92
N PHE A 134 5.42 0.35 13.98
CA PHE A 134 4.03 0.54 14.39
C PHE A 134 3.56 1.93 13.99
N ALA A 135 2.42 2.02 13.31
CA ALA A 135 1.80 3.30 12.99
C ALA A 135 1.50 4.08 14.27
N VAL A 136 1.81 5.37 14.28
CA VAL A 136 1.54 6.23 15.45
C VAL A 136 0.04 6.43 15.69
N ALA A 137 -0.79 6.13 14.68
CA ALA A 137 -2.24 6.20 14.76
C ALA A 137 -2.69 7.57 15.31
N ASN A 138 -3.53 7.58 16.34
CA ASN A 138 -4.04 8.81 16.97
C ASN A 138 -3.17 9.32 18.14
N LEU A 139 -1.96 8.77 18.33
CA LEU A 139 -1.04 9.12 19.42
C LEU A 139 0.08 10.09 18.99
N ALA A 140 -0.09 10.76 17.85
CA ALA A 140 0.85 11.75 17.35
C ALA A 140 0.78 13.04 18.18
N GLN A 141 1.95 13.58 18.55
CA GLN A 141 2.07 14.88 19.18
C GLN A 141 1.67 16.00 18.19
N ALA A 142 1.38 17.20 18.71
CA ALA A 142 0.81 18.29 17.91
C ALA A 142 1.70 18.68 16.72
N ASP A 143 3.01 18.67 16.92
CA ASP A 143 4.04 18.89 15.92
C ASP A 143 4.26 17.69 14.99
N GLU A 144 3.90 16.46 15.39
CA GLU A 144 4.01 15.26 14.55
C GLU A 144 2.81 15.03 13.62
N LYS A 145 1.67 15.71 13.84
CA LYS A 145 0.40 15.44 13.12
C LYS A 145 0.47 15.57 11.61
N HIS A 146 1.40 16.36 11.10
CA HIS A 146 1.59 16.56 9.66
C HIS A 146 2.48 15.48 9.03
N LEU A 147 3.16 14.66 9.83
CA LEU A 147 4.08 13.62 9.36
C LEU A 147 3.34 12.30 9.09
N ARG A 148 3.72 11.61 8.02
CA ARG A 148 3.49 10.16 7.89
C ARG A 148 4.66 9.44 8.56
N HIS A 149 4.46 8.90 9.76
CA HIS A 149 5.54 8.29 10.53
C HIS A 149 5.07 7.07 11.33
N THR A 150 6.04 6.23 11.67
CA THR A 150 5.88 5.06 12.52
C THR A 150 6.87 5.13 13.69
N ARG A 151 6.58 4.40 14.76
CA ARG A 151 7.52 4.17 15.86
C ARG A 151 8.13 2.79 15.69
N ALA A 152 9.45 2.72 15.79
CA ALA A 152 10.17 1.45 15.75
C ALA A 152 10.11 0.79 17.13
N HIS A 153 9.58 -0.42 17.17
CA HIS A 153 9.61 -1.29 18.33
C HIS A 153 10.68 -2.36 18.12
N CYS A 154 11.54 -2.53 19.12
CA CYS A 154 12.73 -3.38 19.03
C CYS A 154 12.59 -4.56 19.98
N PHE A 155 12.72 -5.78 19.45
CA PHE A 155 12.65 -7.02 20.20
C PHE A 155 13.93 -7.82 19.98
N PHE A 156 14.60 -8.21 21.06
CA PHE A 156 15.80 -9.03 20.97
C PHE A 156 15.41 -10.48 20.67
N ARG A 157 16.13 -11.11 19.74
CA ARG A 157 15.97 -12.52 19.35
C ARG A 157 17.17 -13.30 19.85
N GLU A 158 16.92 -14.30 20.69
CA GLU A 158 17.98 -15.18 21.17
C GLU A 158 18.41 -16.14 20.07
N ASN A 159 17.45 -16.63 19.27
CA ASN A 159 17.67 -17.49 18.12
C ASN A 159 17.14 -16.84 16.82
N PRO A 160 17.71 -17.16 15.64
CA PRO A 160 17.27 -16.58 14.37
C PRO A 160 15.81 -16.88 13.98
N GLN A 161 15.21 -17.93 14.55
CA GLN A 161 13.83 -18.35 14.29
C GLN A 161 12.81 -17.78 15.29
N ASP A 162 13.27 -17.03 16.30
CA ASP A 162 12.40 -16.35 17.28
C ASP A 162 11.70 -15.12 16.69
#